data_AF-A0A212SZH1-F1
#
_entry.id   AF-A0A212SZH1-F1
#
_cell.length_a   1.000
_cell.length_b   1.000
_cell.length_c   1.000
_cell.angle_alpha   90.00
_cell.angle_beta   90.00
_cell.angle_gamma   90.00
#
_symmetry.space_group_name_H-M   'P 1'
#
loop_
_entity.id
_entity.type
_entity.pdbx_description
1 polymer ?
#
loop_
_entity_poly.entity_id
_entity_poly.type
_entity_poly.pdbx_seq_one_letter_code
_entity_poly.pdbx_strand_id
1 'polypeptide(L)'
;MNARRANTPYELATGGRVAGLLFPRVEADSSPDIVNGDQGLGLREDDFMSGATEDRYPDIFELAQGVDGGGRRSARDEVSARLAALPHRRVRLSHDMPASVAALRKAAEAI
;
A
#
# COMPACT_ATOMS: atom_id res chain seq x y z
N MET A 1 37.79 25.17 -21.12
CA MET A 1 36.86 24.35 -21.92
C MET A 1 36.11 23.43 -20.94
N ASN A 2 34.95 23.85 -20.45
CA ASN A 2 34.20 23.12 -19.40
C ASN A 2 33.06 22.33 -20.04
N ALA A 3 33.20 21.01 -20.08
CA ALA A 3 32.13 20.11 -20.50
C ALA A 3 31.05 20.08 -19.41
N ARG A 4 29.91 20.75 -19.65
CA ARG A 4 28.69 20.53 -18.86
C ARG A 4 28.21 19.11 -19.17
N ARG A 5 28.25 18.21 -18.18
CA ARG A 5 27.54 16.94 -18.28
C ARG A 5 26.04 17.25 -18.37
N ALA A 6 25.39 16.75 -19.42
CA ALA A 6 23.94 16.81 -19.55
C ALA A 6 23.32 16.02 -18.39
N ASN A 7 22.46 16.68 -17.61
CA ASN A 7 21.66 16.04 -16.57
C ASN A 7 20.43 15.44 -17.27
N THR A 8 20.46 14.15 -17.59
CA THR A 8 19.27 13.45 -18.09
C THR A 8 18.25 13.37 -16.95
N PRO A 9 17.08 14.02 -17.05
CA PRO A 9 16.07 13.90 -16.01
C PRO A 9 15.51 12.47 -16.05
N TYR A 10 15.62 11.74 -14.94
CA TYR A 10 14.88 10.51 -14.75
C TYR A 10 13.44 10.88 -14.42
N GLU A 11 12.50 10.47 -15.27
CA GLU A 11 11.08 10.59 -14.97
C GLU A 11 10.75 9.60 -13.85
N LEU A 12 10.41 10.13 -12.67
CA LEU A 12 9.97 9.29 -11.55
C LEU A 12 8.55 8.81 -11.84
N ALA A 13 8.28 7.54 -11.55
CA ALA A 13 6.92 7.02 -11.57
C ALA A 13 6.08 7.81 -10.54
N THR A 14 5.12 8.58 -11.02
CA THR A 14 4.16 9.34 -10.19
C THR A 14 2.88 8.56 -9.91
N GLY A 15 2.76 7.33 -10.41
CA GLY A 15 1.59 6.49 -10.20
C GLY A 15 1.80 5.03 -10.63
N GLY A 16 0.74 4.23 -10.46
CA GLY A 16 0.71 2.82 -10.81
C GLY A 16 -0.71 2.33 -11.09
N ARG A 17 -0.82 1.11 -11.63
CA ARG A 17 -2.10 0.41 -11.79
C ARG A 17 -2.25 -0.62 -10.68
N VAL A 18 -3.42 -0.63 -10.04
CA VAL A 18 -3.77 -1.60 -8.99
C VAL A 18 -4.82 -2.53 -9.56
N ALA A 19 -4.61 -3.84 -9.43
CA ALA A 19 -5.55 -4.86 -9.88
C ALA A 19 -6.48 -5.34 -8.76
N GLY A 20 -6.03 -5.30 -7.50
CA GLY A 20 -6.80 -5.73 -6.33
C GLY A 20 -6.06 -5.41 -5.02
N LEU A 21 -6.73 -5.64 -3.90
CA LEU A 21 -6.20 -5.43 -2.56
C LEU A 21 -6.09 -6.76 -1.82
N LEU A 22 -4.94 -6.95 -1.17
CA LEU A 22 -4.69 -8.08 -0.28
C LEU A 22 -4.76 -7.61 1.17
N PHE A 23 -5.47 -8.35 2.00
CA PHE A 23 -5.56 -8.16 3.45
C PHE A 23 -4.86 -9.34 4.13
N PRO A 24 -3.53 -9.24 4.35
CA PRO A 24 -2.75 -10.33 4.90
C PRO A 24 -2.99 -10.48 6.41
N ARG A 25 -2.98 -11.72 6.89
CA ARG A 25 -2.86 -12.06 8.31
C ARG A 25 -1.72 -13.05 8.48
N VAL A 26 -0.75 -12.74 9.35
CA VAL A 26 0.35 -13.64 9.67
C VAL A 26 -0.07 -14.52 10.85
N GLU A 27 -0.07 -15.84 10.63
CA GLU A 27 -0.35 -16.87 11.63
C GLU A 27 0.82 -17.86 11.61
N ALA A 28 1.68 -17.81 12.63
CA ALA A 28 2.97 -18.50 12.65
C ALA A 28 2.86 -20.02 12.38
N ASP A 29 1.87 -20.66 12.99
CA ASP A 29 1.69 -22.12 12.96
C ASP A 29 0.71 -22.61 11.88
N SER A 30 0.26 -21.72 11.00
CA SER A 30 -0.73 -22.05 9.97
C SER A 30 -0.15 -22.14 8.57
N SER A 31 -0.74 -22.99 7.73
CA SER A 31 -0.40 -23.05 6.30
C SER A 31 -0.89 -21.79 5.56
N PRO A 32 0.00 -21.09 4.83
CA PRO A 32 -0.40 -19.96 4.00
C PRO A 32 -1.41 -20.34 2.92
N ASP A 33 -2.46 -19.54 2.75
CA ASP A 33 -3.45 -19.72 1.67
C ASP A 33 -4.34 -18.47 1.51
N ILE A 34 -5.12 -18.41 0.44
CA ILE A 34 -6.25 -17.49 0.29
C ILE A 34 -7.36 -17.92 1.26
N VAL A 35 -7.90 -16.97 2.01
CA VAL A 35 -8.95 -17.24 3.00
C VAL A 35 -10.30 -16.75 2.46
N ASN A 36 -11.30 -17.63 2.49
CA ASN A 36 -12.70 -17.27 2.17
C ASN A 36 -13.36 -16.60 3.38
N GLY A 37 -14.14 -15.54 3.15
CA GLY A 37 -14.94 -14.91 4.20
C GLY A 37 -15.50 -13.55 3.79
N ASP A 38 -16.68 -13.23 4.32
CA ASP A 38 -17.54 -12.10 3.90
C ASP A 38 -17.45 -10.88 4.84
N GLN A 39 -16.55 -10.92 5.83
CA GLN A 39 -16.42 -9.80 6.77
C GLN A 39 -15.74 -8.60 6.09
N GLY A 40 -16.35 -7.41 6.24
CA GLY A 40 -16.01 -6.14 5.60
C GLY A 40 -14.52 -5.92 5.34
N LEU A 41 -14.10 -6.25 4.13
CA LEU A 41 -12.80 -5.85 3.59
C LEU A 41 -12.93 -4.43 3.07
N GLY A 42 -11.95 -3.60 3.39
CA GLY A 42 -11.93 -2.20 3.03
C GLY A 42 -10.87 -1.45 3.79
N LEU A 43 -10.41 -0.34 3.21
CA LEU A 43 -9.51 0.57 3.88
C LEU A 43 -10.25 1.31 5.00
N ARG A 44 -9.55 1.54 6.09
CA ARG A 44 -9.97 2.32 7.25
C ARG A 44 -9.05 3.53 7.37
N GLU A 45 -9.43 4.51 8.17
CA GLU A 45 -8.61 5.72 8.36
C GLU A 45 -7.20 5.37 8.89
N ASP A 46 -7.10 4.35 9.74
CA ASP A 46 -5.83 3.88 10.31
C ASP A 46 -4.90 3.22 9.27
N ASP A 47 -5.39 2.89 8.07
CA ASP A 47 -4.57 2.40 6.96
C ASP A 47 -3.86 3.53 6.22
N PHE A 48 -4.20 4.80 6.51
CA PHE A 48 -3.50 5.96 6.01
C PHE A 48 -2.52 6.50 7.05
N MET A 49 -1.37 6.96 6.54
CA MET A 49 -0.35 7.60 7.35
C MET A 49 -0.90 8.87 8.01
N SER A 50 -1.13 8.84 9.31
CA SER A 50 -1.73 9.97 10.05
C SER A 50 -0.94 10.32 11.30
N GLY A 51 0.13 9.59 11.59
CA GLY A 51 0.82 9.63 12.87
C GLY A 51 1.85 10.75 13.00
N ALA A 52 1.87 11.38 14.18
CA ALA A 52 2.99 12.19 14.66
C ALA A 52 4.24 11.35 15.02
N THR A 53 4.10 10.02 15.07
CA THR A 53 5.11 9.04 15.49
C THR A 53 5.76 8.29 14.33
N GLU A 54 5.37 8.58 13.09
CA GLU A 54 6.09 8.08 11.93
C GLU A 54 7.45 8.79 11.86
N ASP A 55 8.52 8.09 11.43
CA ASP A 55 9.87 8.64 11.24
C ASP A 55 9.87 9.67 10.10
N ARG A 56 9.23 10.81 10.34
CA ARG A 56 9.09 11.93 9.42
C ARG A 56 9.60 13.17 10.10
N TYR A 57 10.32 13.98 9.33
CA TYR A 57 10.68 15.30 9.78
C TYR A 57 9.41 16.13 9.98
N PRO A 58 9.25 16.81 11.12
CA PRO A 58 8.15 17.76 11.29
C PRO A 58 8.17 18.78 10.14
N ASP A 59 7.00 19.25 9.73
CA ASP A 59 6.87 20.29 8.69
C ASP A 59 7.25 21.67 9.23
N ILE A 60 8.52 21.81 9.66
CA ILE A 60 9.05 23.01 10.34
C ILE A 60 8.93 24.27 9.47
N PHE A 61 8.96 24.10 8.15
CA PHE A 61 8.86 25.20 7.19
C PHE A 61 7.45 25.37 6.61
N GLU A 62 6.47 24.59 7.10
CA GLU A 62 5.06 24.65 6.69
C GLU A 62 4.84 24.45 5.17
N LEU A 63 5.79 23.78 4.50
CA LEU A 63 5.76 23.58 3.05
C LEU A 63 4.74 22.52 2.64
N ALA A 64 4.32 21.66 3.57
CA ALA A 64 3.25 20.70 3.33
C ALA A 64 1.86 21.35 3.40
N GLN A 65 1.74 22.62 3.80
CA GLN A 65 0.47 23.36 3.83
C GLN A 65 -0.64 22.62 4.61
N GLY A 66 -0.27 22.05 5.76
CA GLY A 66 -1.20 21.29 6.61
C GLY A 66 -1.60 19.92 6.07
N VAL A 67 -0.89 19.41 5.05
CA VAL A 67 -1.06 18.04 4.54
C VAL A 67 -0.21 17.08 5.37
N ASP A 68 -0.86 16.08 5.97
CA ASP A 68 -0.18 15.02 6.71
C ASP A 68 0.41 13.94 5.77
N GLY A 69 0.97 12.86 6.31
CA GLY A 69 1.60 11.80 5.51
C GLY A 69 0.65 11.04 4.60
N GLY A 70 -0.60 10.99 4.99
CA GLY A 70 -1.68 10.30 4.30
C GLY A 70 -2.39 11.22 3.31
N GLY A 71 -1.95 12.46 3.15
CA GLY A 71 -2.55 13.42 2.23
C GLY A 71 -3.73 14.17 2.84
N ARG A 72 -4.53 14.83 2.00
CA ARG A 72 -5.76 15.50 2.45
C ARG A 72 -6.86 14.45 2.64
N ARG A 73 -7.77 14.67 3.59
CA ARG A 73 -8.95 13.82 3.81
C ARG A 73 -9.70 13.52 2.49
N SER A 74 -9.95 14.53 1.66
CA SER A 74 -10.65 14.34 0.38
C SER A 74 -9.91 13.41 -0.59
N ALA A 75 -8.57 13.42 -0.58
CA ALA A 75 -7.78 12.50 -1.38
C ALA A 75 -7.84 11.06 -0.83
N ARG A 76 -7.84 10.90 0.50
CA ARG A 76 -8.02 9.59 1.15
C ARG A 76 -9.39 9.00 0.87
N ASP A 77 -10.43 9.81 0.92
CA ASP A 77 -11.81 9.41 0.60
C ASP A 77 -11.91 8.94 -0.86
N GLU A 78 -11.32 9.70 -1.79
CA GLU A 78 -11.29 9.36 -3.22
C GLU A 78 -10.54 8.05 -3.49
N VAL A 79 -9.36 7.88 -2.89
CA VAL A 79 -8.56 6.66 -3.02
C VAL A 79 -9.31 5.46 -2.42
N SER A 80 -9.90 5.62 -1.24
CA SER A 80 -10.68 4.57 -0.58
C SER A 80 -11.84 4.12 -1.46
N ALA A 81 -12.59 5.07 -2.04
CA ALA A 81 -13.71 4.75 -2.93
C ALA A 81 -13.26 3.99 -4.19
N ARG A 82 -12.13 4.38 -4.80
CA ARG A 82 -11.58 3.67 -5.98
C ARG A 82 -11.11 2.26 -5.66
N LEU A 83 -10.41 2.10 -4.54
CA LEU A 83 -9.88 0.81 -4.10
C LEU A 83 -10.99 -0.13 -3.60
N ALA A 84 -12.08 0.40 -3.04
CA ALA A 84 -13.25 -0.38 -2.64
C ALA A 84 -13.95 -1.07 -3.83
N ALA A 85 -13.79 -0.56 -5.05
CA ALA A 85 -14.36 -1.15 -6.26
C ALA A 85 -13.52 -2.30 -6.86
N LEU A 86 -12.29 -2.52 -6.35
CA LEU A 86 -11.40 -3.58 -6.83
C LEU A 86 -11.62 -4.89 -6.04
N PRO A 87 -11.22 -6.05 -6.61
CA PRO A 87 -11.22 -7.31 -5.88
C PRO A 87 -10.45 -7.20 -4.55
N HIS A 88 -11.07 -7.64 -3.46
CA HIS A 88 -10.42 -7.78 -2.16
C HIS A 88 -10.23 -9.24 -1.82
N ARG A 89 -9.03 -9.60 -1.35
CA ARG A 89 -8.70 -10.97 -0.93
C ARG A 89 -8.03 -10.98 0.43
N ARG A 90 -8.41 -11.94 1.25
CA ARG A 90 -7.68 -12.27 2.48
C ARG A 90 -6.63 -13.30 2.15
N VAL A 91 -5.44 -13.11 2.69
CA VAL A 91 -4.36 -14.06 2.55
C VAL A 91 -3.81 -14.36 3.93
N ARG A 92 -3.78 -15.63 4.30
CA ARG A 92 -3.05 -16.08 5.46
C ARG A 92 -1.61 -16.34 5.06
N LEU A 93 -0.67 -15.83 5.85
CA LEU A 93 0.77 -15.98 5.68
C LEU A 93 1.38 -16.56 6.96
N SER A 94 2.64 -17.00 6.90
CA SER A 94 3.39 -17.52 8.03
C SER A 94 4.87 -17.14 7.93
N HIS A 95 5.70 -17.66 8.84
CA HIS A 95 7.17 -17.49 8.76
C HIS A 95 7.83 -18.41 7.72
N ASP A 96 7.09 -19.34 7.14
CA ASP A 96 7.52 -20.10 5.97
C ASP A 96 7.41 -19.19 4.73
N MET A 97 8.54 -18.58 4.38
CA MET A 97 8.64 -17.65 3.25
C MET A 97 8.31 -18.32 1.90
N PRO A 98 8.87 -19.50 1.55
CA PRO A 98 8.46 -20.23 0.36
C PRO A 98 6.95 -20.48 0.26
N ALA A 99 6.32 -20.96 1.34
CA ALA A 99 4.88 -21.22 1.35
C ALA A 99 4.05 -19.93 1.21
N SER A 100 4.48 -18.86 1.88
CA SER A 100 3.85 -17.54 1.78
C SER A 100 3.93 -16.95 0.37
N VAL A 101 5.07 -17.11 -0.32
CA VAL A 101 5.22 -16.70 -1.72
C VAL A 101 4.29 -17.51 -2.63
N ALA A 102 4.14 -18.82 -2.40
CA ALA A 102 3.23 -19.65 -3.18
C ALA A 102 1.77 -19.19 -3.02
N ALA A 103 1.33 -18.88 -1.79
CA ALA A 103 0.00 -18.34 -1.52
C ALA A 103 -0.23 -16.97 -2.20
N LEU A 104 0.78 -16.08 -2.18
CA LEU A 104 0.70 -14.77 -2.84
C LEU A 104 0.61 -14.87 -4.36
N ARG A 105 1.34 -15.81 -5.00
CA ARG A 105 1.20 -16.08 -6.43
C ARG A 105 -0.21 -16.53 -6.80
N LYS A 106 -0.75 -17.48 -6.05
CA LYS A 106 -2.14 -17.93 -6.20
C LYS A 106 -3.13 -16.77 -6.05
N ALA A 107 -2.90 -15.87 -5.10
CA ALA A 107 -3.74 -14.69 -4.91
C ALA A 107 -3.67 -13.73 -6.11
N ALA A 108 -2.49 -13.51 -6.67
CA ALA A 108 -2.29 -12.66 -7.84
C ALA A 108 -2.94 -13.22 -9.11
N GLU A 109 -2.99 -14.54 -9.27
CA GLU A 109 -3.70 -15.20 -10.38
C GLU A 109 -5.24 -15.14 -10.25
N ALA A 110 -5.75 -14.88 -9.04
CA ALA A 110 -7.17 -14.87 -8.72
C ALA A 110 -7.80 -13.45 -8.68
N ILE A 111 -7.05 -12.45 -9.17
CA ILE A 111 -7.40 -11.03 -9.29
C ILE A 111 -7.32 -10.65 -10.75
#